data_AF-A0A7W3PB31-F1
#
_entry.id   AF-A0A7W3PB31-F1
#
_cell.length_a   1.000
_cell.length_b   1.000
_cell.length_c   1.000
_cell.angle_alpha   90.00
_cell.angle_beta   90.00
_cell.angle_gamma   90.00
#
_symmetry.space_group_name_H-M   'P 1'
#
loop_
_entity.id
_entity.type
_entity.pdbx_description
1 polymer ?
#
loop_
_entity_poly.entity_id
_entity_poly.type
_entity_poly.pdbx_seq_one_letter_code
_entity_poly.pdbx_strand_id
1 'polypeptide(L)'
;MSKILKTIAGTAVFTLGTFAVVHAATGSTSAGASTACVKPTGGSVTNKQILEYSDCRFNELSAMIQSQSGSTPSSPTPTPTQSPTPTQSPTPTQSPTPTQSPTPTQTPTPTQSPAPTQTPTPTTGSYPDASSTGVPAGTTLRQVPAQVSSGPGWYWRADYGCIMVTDPGTVLSGIEVTGCIDIAANNVTVEKSLIHATGGYFTIPVRHSTGVVIQDITMDGTVYCGIKDVYGDGQVTVRRVNIRDYSTAVQLTNGALVDSYIHDPVYRSGDHTNGFTNNGMGPNDSFVVRHNTIFNNENQTDAISFFQDFGPIHNVTIDNNLVAGGGYSIYAGWNRTNDFGPTHDVVVTNNRFSTQLWPNGGSYGTATAYNPNGAGNQWSGNVWADGPNAGKTVSAP
;
A
#
# COMPACT_ATOMS: atom_id res chain seq x y z
N MET A 1 -38.49 55.28 29.92
CA MET A 1 -37.27 54.99 30.72
C MET A 1 -36.19 54.62 29.71
N SER A 2 -35.33 55.55 29.24
CA SER A 2 -34.08 56.02 29.87
C SER A 2 -33.14 54.84 30.21
N LYS A 3 -31.89 54.68 29.71
CA LYS A 3 -31.02 55.46 28.79
C LYS A 3 -29.70 54.66 28.56
N ILE A 4 -28.96 55.00 27.48
CA ILE A 4 -27.49 54.86 27.20
C ILE A 4 -27.02 53.58 26.47
N LEU A 5 -26.62 53.56 25.18
CA LEU A 5 -25.55 54.22 24.37
C LEU A 5 -24.09 53.79 24.67
N LYS A 6 -23.46 53.04 23.74
CA LYS A 6 -22.25 53.49 23.01
C LYS A 6 -21.95 52.64 21.76
N THR A 7 -21.89 53.36 20.65
CA THR A 7 -21.48 53.02 19.27
C THR A 7 -19.96 52.91 19.14
N ILE A 8 -19.43 52.04 18.24
CA ILE A 8 -18.35 52.37 17.26
C ILE A 8 -18.61 51.61 15.94
N ALA A 9 -18.38 52.32 14.84
CA ALA A 9 -18.53 52.09 13.38
C ALA A 9 -18.01 50.75 12.78
N GLY A 10 -18.39 50.31 11.56
CA GLY A 10 -19.13 51.00 10.50
C GLY A 10 -19.47 50.15 9.25
N THR A 11 -20.35 50.73 8.42
CA THR A 11 -20.47 50.71 6.93
C THR A 11 -20.62 49.32 6.24
N ALA A 12 -21.80 48.84 5.82
CA ALA A 12 -22.64 49.21 4.64
C ALA A 12 -21.87 49.01 3.30
N VAL A 13 -22.32 48.33 2.22
CA VAL A 13 -23.59 48.25 1.47
C VAL A 13 -23.45 47.08 0.45
N PHE A 14 -24.52 46.36 0.08
CA PHE A 14 -24.98 46.19 -1.32
C PHE A 14 -26.32 45.44 -1.39
N THR A 15 -27.27 46.08 -2.08
CA THR A 15 -28.68 45.70 -2.26
C THR A 15 -28.89 44.91 -3.56
N LEU A 16 -29.82 43.95 -3.44
CA LEU A 16 -30.69 43.22 -4.39
C LEU A 16 -30.71 43.60 -5.89
N GLY A 17 -30.78 42.55 -6.72
CA GLY A 17 -31.35 42.58 -8.07
C GLY A 17 -31.78 41.18 -8.51
N THR A 18 -33.09 40.93 -8.52
CA THR A 18 -33.77 39.71 -8.98
C THR A 18 -33.92 39.72 -10.51
N PHE A 19 -33.65 38.59 -11.17
CA PHE A 19 -34.33 38.20 -12.41
C PHE A 19 -34.59 36.69 -12.38
N ALA A 20 -35.86 36.31 -12.40
CA ALA A 20 -36.30 34.93 -12.58
C ALA A 20 -36.43 34.64 -14.08
N VAL A 21 -35.85 33.54 -14.54
CA VAL A 21 -36.36 32.80 -15.69
C VAL A 21 -36.57 31.37 -15.22
N VAL A 22 -37.83 31.01 -15.04
CA VAL A 22 -38.29 29.63 -14.98
C VAL A 22 -38.24 29.10 -16.42
N HIS A 23 -37.52 28.00 -16.65
CA HIS A 23 -37.83 27.09 -17.74
C HIS A 23 -37.79 25.65 -17.23
N ALA A 24 -38.71 24.89 -17.80
CA ALA A 24 -39.31 23.68 -17.29
C ALA A 24 -38.35 22.50 -17.12
N ALA A 25 -38.67 21.69 -16.10
CA ALA A 25 -38.18 20.33 -15.97
C ALA A 25 -38.64 19.49 -17.17
N THR A 26 -37.68 19.06 -17.98
CA THR A 26 -37.77 17.84 -18.80
C THR A 26 -36.38 17.21 -18.90
N GLY A 27 -36.22 16.00 -18.36
CA GLY A 27 -35.27 15.01 -18.88
C GLY A 27 -33.86 14.97 -18.29
N SER A 28 -33.53 13.81 -17.72
CA SER A 28 -32.21 13.30 -17.33
C SER A 28 -31.59 13.84 -16.05
N THR A 29 -31.78 13.07 -14.97
CA THR A 29 -30.86 13.07 -13.82
C THR A 29 -29.55 12.43 -14.25
N SER A 30 -28.54 13.22 -14.62
CA SER A 30 -27.15 12.79 -14.45
C SER A 30 -26.76 13.08 -13.00
N ALA A 31 -26.73 12.03 -12.18
CA ALA A 31 -26.08 12.09 -10.88
C ALA A 31 -24.58 12.34 -11.09
N GLY A 32 -24.07 13.45 -10.56
CA GLY A 32 -22.65 13.78 -10.68
C GLY A 32 -22.31 15.25 -10.44
N ALA A 33 -22.95 15.91 -9.47
CA ALA A 33 -22.41 17.16 -8.94
C ALA A 33 -21.37 16.77 -7.87
N SER A 34 -20.09 16.98 -8.16
CA SER A 34 -19.00 16.74 -7.20
C SER A 34 -19.11 17.72 -6.04
N THR A 35 -19.51 17.24 -4.87
CA THR A 35 -19.27 17.98 -3.63
C THR A 35 -17.76 17.99 -3.41
N ALA A 36 -17.13 19.16 -3.45
CA ALA A 36 -15.69 19.31 -3.27
C ALA A 36 -15.22 18.57 -2.00
N CYS A 37 -14.16 17.77 -2.10
CA CYS A 37 -13.67 17.03 -0.95
C CYS A 37 -13.24 17.96 0.18
N VAL A 38 -13.97 17.95 1.28
CA VAL A 38 -13.70 18.81 2.44
C VAL A 38 -12.69 18.14 3.35
N LYS A 39 -11.50 18.74 3.48
CA LYS A 39 -10.51 18.29 4.46
C LYS A 39 -11.12 18.45 5.86
N PRO A 40 -11.18 17.39 6.69
CA PRO A 40 -11.66 17.53 8.05
C PRO A 40 -10.78 18.55 8.80
N THR A 41 -11.42 19.56 9.36
CA THR A 41 -10.79 20.63 10.15
C THR A 41 -11.55 20.77 11.47
N GLY A 42 -10.84 20.92 12.59
CA GLY A 42 -11.41 20.90 13.94
C GLY A 42 -10.61 20.01 14.89
N GLY A 43 -11.11 19.76 16.12
CA GLY A 43 -10.53 18.83 17.11
C GLY A 43 -10.44 17.37 16.61
N SER A 44 -10.34 16.38 17.51
CA SER A 44 -10.10 14.95 17.16
C SER A 44 -10.86 14.49 15.91
N VAL A 45 -10.14 14.43 14.78
CA VAL A 45 -10.63 13.93 13.51
C VAL A 45 -10.75 12.42 13.63
N THR A 46 -11.91 11.86 13.27
CA THR A 46 -12.13 10.41 13.35
C THR A 46 -11.53 9.67 12.15
N ASN A 47 -11.15 8.40 12.34
CA ASN A 47 -10.60 7.54 11.26
C ASN A 47 -11.53 7.48 10.03
N LYS A 48 -12.85 7.44 10.27
CA LYS A 48 -13.88 7.47 9.22
C LYS A 48 -13.80 8.74 8.36
N GLN A 49 -13.64 9.90 8.98
CA GLN A 49 -13.57 11.18 8.26
C GLN A 49 -12.30 11.31 7.41
N ILE A 50 -11.19 10.70 7.83
CA ILE A 50 -9.95 10.72 7.07
C ILE A 50 -10.04 9.77 5.88
N LEU A 51 -10.56 8.54 6.08
CA LEU A 51 -10.80 7.59 5.00
C LEU A 51 -11.78 8.19 3.97
N GLU A 52 -12.89 8.74 4.42
CA GLU A 52 -13.87 9.43 3.55
C GLU A 52 -13.24 10.58 2.77
N TYR A 53 -12.39 11.39 3.42
CA TYR A 53 -11.67 12.46 2.72
C TYR A 53 -10.67 11.90 1.71
N SER A 54 -9.92 10.87 2.07
CA SER A 54 -8.93 10.24 1.21
C SER A 54 -9.58 9.56 -0.01
N ASP A 55 -10.69 8.86 0.20
CA ASP A 55 -11.48 8.19 -0.84
C ASP A 55 -12.16 9.21 -1.74
N CYS A 56 -12.72 10.28 -1.17
CA CYS A 56 -13.27 11.38 -1.95
C CYS A 56 -12.18 11.96 -2.87
N ARG A 57 -10.99 12.23 -2.33
CA ARG A 57 -9.87 12.84 -3.08
C ARG A 57 -9.31 11.91 -4.13
N PHE A 58 -9.33 10.60 -3.86
CA PHE A 58 -9.01 9.56 -4.81
C PHE A 58 -10.02 9.53 -5.98
N ASN A 59 -11.31 9.62 -5.66
CA ASN A 59 -12.38 9.63 -6.65
C ASN A 59 -12.39 10.90 -7.52
N GLU A 60 -12.15 12.09 -6.92
CA GLU A 60 -11.97 13.34 -7.68
C GLU A 60 -10.81 13.21 -8.69
N LEU A 61 -9.69 12.61 -8.28
CA LEU A 61 -8.54 12.42 -9.15
C LEU A 61 -8.83 11.42 -10.27
N SER A 62 -9.46 10.29 -9.95
CA SER A 62 -9.86 9.28 -10.93
C SER A 62 -10.78 9.88 -12.00
N ALA A 63 -11.73 10.74 -11.60
CA ALA A 63 -12.62 11.46 -12.51
C ALA A 63 -11.87 12.48 -13.38
N MET A 64 -10.89 13.21 -12.83
CA MET A 64 -10.07 14.15 -13.59
C MET A 64 -9.22 13.45 -14.66
N ILE A 65 -8.59 12.31 -14.33
CA ILE A 65 -7.78 11.52 -15.27
C ILE A 65 -8.65 10.97 -16.42
N GLN A 66 -9.85 10.46 -16.09
CA GLN A 66 -10.81 10.00 -17.11
C GLN A 66 -11.27 11.14 -18.02
N SER A 67 -11.45 12.35 -17.49
CA SER A 67 -11.85 13.53 -18.28
C SER A 67 -10.76 14.03 -19.24
N GLN A 68 -9.48 13.87 -18.90
CA GLN A 68 -8.36 14.27 -19.77
C GLN A 68 -8.10 13.28 -20.91
N SER A 69 -8.43 12.00 -20.73
CA SER A 69 -8.32 10.98 -21.78
C SER A 69 -9.45 11.05 -22.84
N GLY A 70 -10.46 11.89 -22.64
CA GLY A 70 -11.67 11.95 -23.47
C GLY A 70 -11.72 13.02 -24.56
N SER A 71 -10.64 13.79 -24.81
CA SER A 71 -10.68 14.92 -25.75
C SER A 71 -9.59 14.88 -26.83
N THR A 72 -9.62 13.86 -27.68
CA THR A 72 -9.10 14.02 -29.05
C THR A 72 -10.16 14.77 -29.89
N PRO A 73 -9.87 15.97 -30.44
CA PRO A 73 -10.81 16.65 -31.33
C PRO A 73 -10.99 15.79 -32.59
N SER A 74 -12.23 15.36 -32.85
CA SER A 74 -12.59 14.70 -34.09
C SER A 74 -12.39 15.67 -35.26
N SER A 75 -11.37 15.39 -36.08
CA SER A 75 -11.12 16.03 -37.37
C SER A 75 -12.32 15.81 -38.31
N PRO A 76 -12.77 16.80 -39.09
CA PRO A 76 -13.91 16.65 -39.98
C PRO A 76 -13.61 15.63 -41.09
N THR A 77 -14.53 14.68 -41.23
CA THR A 77 -14.55 13.63 -42.26
C THR A 77 -14.46 14.25 -43.66
N PRO A 78 -13.48 13.87 -44.52
CA PRO A 78 -13.42 14.35 -45.89
C PRO A 78 -14.58 13.78 -46.72
N THR A 79 -15.16 14.64 -47.55
CA THR A 79 -16.28 14.35 -48.46
C THR A 79 -15.84 13.38 -49.56
N PRO A 80 -16.64 12.34 -49.90
CA PRO A 80 -16.24 11.34 -50.89
C PRO A 80 -16.15 11.97 -52.29
N THR A 81 -14.98 11.83 -52.93
CA THR A 81 -14.74 12.24 -54.32
C THR A 81 -15.27 11.16 -55.26
N GLN A 82 -15.90 11.58 -56.37
CA GLN A 82 -16.51 10.65 -57.34
C GLN A 82 -15.49 9.69 -57.97
N SER A 83 -15.88 8.42 -58.06
CA SER A 83 -15.10 7.33 -58.65
C SER A 83 -14.89 7.55 -60.16
N PRO A 84 -13.65 7.44 -60.68
CA PRO A 84 -13.40 7.50 -62.11
C PRO A 84 -13.95 6.25 -62.83
N THR A 85 -14.30 6.47 -64.10
CA THR A 85 -14.85 5.49 -65.06
C THR A 85 -13.83 4.37 -65.37
N PRO A 86 -14.24 3.09 -65.47
CA PRO A 86 -13.31 1.98 -65.66
C PRO A 86 -12.65 2.03 -67.04
N THR A 87 -11.32 1.97 -67.07
CA THR A 87 -10.52 1.78 -68.28
C THR A 87 -10.35 0.28 -68.55
N GLN A 88 -10.28 -0.09 -69.83
CA GLN A 88 -10.29 -1.49 -70.29
C GLN A 88 -9.15 -2.33 -69.70
N SER A 89 -9.50 -3.57 -69.36
CA SER A 89 -8.61 -4.58 -68.79
C SER A 89 -7.47 -4.94 -69.74
N PRO A 90 -6.20 -4.91 -69.31
CA PRO A 90 -5.10 -5.48 -70.08
C PRO A 90 -5.20 -7.00 -70.15
N THR A 91 -4.68 -7.55 -71.24
CA THR A 91 -4.57 -8.97 -71.59
C THR A 91 -3.70 -9.71 -70.58
N PRO A 92 -4.03 -10.96 -70.17
CA PRO A 92 -3.31 -11.67 -69.13
C PRO A 92 -1.89 -12.02 -69.55
N THR A 93 -0.91 -11.46 -68.84
CA THR A 93 0.49 -11.89 -68.91
C THR A 93 0.67 -13.20 -68.14
N GLN A 94 1.50 -14.09 -68.66
CA GLN A 94 1.73 -15.43 -68.11
C GLN A 94 2.15 -15.39 -66.63
N SER A 95 1.54 -16.28 -65.86
CA SER A 95 1.78 -16.46 -64.43
C SER A 95 3.26 -16.77 -64.18
N PRO A 96 3.96 -16.02 -63.31
CA PRO A 96 5.30 -16.39 -62.90
C PRO A 96 5.26 -17.71 -62.11
N THR A 97 6.29 -18.52 -62.35
CA THR A 97 6.58 -19.77 -61.62
C THR A 97 6.66 -19.48 -60.11
N PRO A 98 6.05 -20.31 -59.24
CA PRO A 98 6.02 -20.05 -57.80
C PRO A 98 7.44 -20.05 -57.23
N THR A 99 7.90 -18.88 -56.80
CA THR A 99 9.06 -18.75 -55.92
C THR A 99 8.73 -19.37 -54.56
N GLN A 100 9.66 -20.17 -54.04
CA GLN A 100 9.51 -20.88 -52.77
C GLN A 100 9.13 -19.89 -51.66
N SER A 101 8.07 -20.24 -50.93
CA SER A 101 7.62 -19.52 -49.74
C SER A 101 8.80 -19.37 -48.78
N PRO A 102 9.11 -18.17 -48.25
CA PRO A 102 10.11 -18.03 -47.21
C PRO A 102 9.71 -18.92 -46.03
N THR A 103 10.69 -19.68 -45.54
CA THR A 103 10.57 -20.47 -44.32
C THR A 103 10.11 -19.53 -43.20
N PRO A 104 9.09 -19.88 -42.41
CA PRO A 104 8.59 -19.01 -41.35
C PRO A 104 9.74 -18.62 -40.43
N THR A 105 10.05 -17.33 -40.41
CA THR A 105 10.98 -16.76 -39.44
C THR A 105 10.39 -17.02 -38.07
N GLN A 106 11.14 -17.71 -37.21
CA GLN A 106 10.70 -18.03 -35.87
C GLN A 106 10.26 -16.75 -35.17
N THR A 107 9.00 -16.73 -34.71
CA THR A 107 8.49 -15.71 -33.79
C THR A 107 9.51 -15.58 -32.66
N PRO A 108 10.03 -14.37 -32.37
CA PRO A 108 10.95 -14.18 -31.27
C PRO A 108 10.30 -14.76 -30.01
N THR A 109 10.97 -15.76 -29.43
CA THR A 109 10.56 -16.36 -28.17
C THR A 109 10.42 -15.22 -27.16
N PRO A 110 9.30 -15.12 -26.41
CA PRO A 110 9.14 -14.09 -25.41
C PRO A 110 10.39 -14.09 -24.53
N THR A 111 11.07 -12.95 -24.49
CA THR A 111 12.21 -12.73 -23.62
C THR A 111 11.71 -13.08 -22.22
N GLN A 112 12.26 -14.14 -21.63
CA GLN A 112 11.90 -14.54 -20.28
C GLN A 112 12.03 -13.30 -19.39
N SER A 113 10.94 -12.97 -18.68
CA SER A 113 11.02 -12.04 -17.56
C SER A 113 12.24 -12.46 -16.73
N PRO A 114 13.16 -11.53 -16.39
CA PRO A 114 14.37 -11.88 -15.67
C PRO A 114 13.99 -12.79 -14.50
N ALA A 115 14.61 -13.97 -14.46
CA ALA A 115 14.42 -14.90 -13.37
C ALA A 115 14.53 -14.11 -12.06
N PRO A 116 13.62 -14.31 -11.09
CA PRO A 116 13.64 -13.58 -9.83
C PRO A 116 15.07 -13.64 -9.31
N THR A 117 15.70 -12.46 -9.18
CA THR A 117 17.04 -12.34 -8.64
C THR A 117 17.03 -13.14 -7.35
N GLN A 118 17.83 -14.21 -7.29
CA GLN A 118 17.87 -15.07 -6.11
C GLN A 118 18.08 -14.15 -4.92
N THR A 119 17.08 -14.08 -4.04
CA THR A 119 17.22 -13.40 -2.75
C THR A 119 18.47 -14.01 -2.12
N PRO A 120 19.49 -13.21 -1.77
CA PRO A 120 20.68 -13.75 -1.14
C PRO A 120 20.23 -14.60 0.04
N THR A 121 20.67 -15.86 0.04
CA THR A 121 20.43 -16.76 1.16
C THR A 121 20.96 -16.05 2.41
N PRO A 122 20.15 -15.87 3.47
CA PRO A 122 20.59 -15.20 4.67
C PRO A 122 21.96 -15.72 5.10
N THR A 123 22.94 -14.83 5.19
CA THR A 123 24.23 -15.15 5.78
C THR A 123 23.97 -15.76 7.14
N THR A 124 24.47 -16.96 7.34
CA THR A 124 24.26 -17.78 8.54
C THR A 124 24.51 -16.96 9.82
N GLY A 125 23.44 -16.57 10.51
CA GLY A 125 23.45 -16.11 11.90
C GLY A 125 22.91 -14.70 12.21
N SER A 126 22.78 -13.80 11.24
CA SER A 126 22.31 -12.42 11.50
C SER A 126 20.91 -12.17 10.93
N TYR A 127 20.02 -11.63 11.75
CA TYR A 127 18.71 -11.12 11.31
C TYR A 127 18.85 -9.71 10.73
N PRO A 128 17.88 -9.24 9.90
CA PRO A 128 18.00 -7.92 9.30
C PRO A 128 18.03 -6.80 10.34
N ASP A 129 18.88 -5.82 10.09
CA ASP A 129 18.99 -4.57 10.84
C ASP A 129 19.16 -3.39 9.87
N ALA A 130 19.37 -2.18 10.40
CA ALA A 130 19.57 -0.97 9.61
C ALA A 130 20.78 -1.00 8.65
N SER A 131 21.75 -1.91 8.84
CA SER A 131 22.90 -2.06 7.94
C SER A 131 22.62 -2.93 6.71
N SER A 132 21.62 -3.79 6.81
CA SER A 132 21.23 -4.76 5.77
C SER A 132 19.89 -4.43 5.09
N THR A 133 19.20 -3.40 5.57
CA THR A 133 17.87 -2.98 5.10
C THR A 133 17.82 -1.48 4.84
N GLY A 134 16.76 -1.04 4.18
CA GLY A 134 16.53 0.36 3.88
C GLY A 134 17.16 0.79 2.55
N VAL A 135 17.34 2.10 2.40
CA VAL A 135 17.99 2.67 1.21
C VAL A 135 19.41 2.14 1.10
N PRO A 136 19.81 1.53 -0.04
CA PRO A 136 21.16 1.00 -0.19
C PRO A 136 22.20 2.12 -0.07
N ALA A 137 23.30 1.84 0.64
CA ALA A 137 24.40 2.77 0.76
C ALA A 137 24.92 3.22 -0.64
N GLY A 138 25.16 4.52 -0.80
CA GLY A 138 25.59 5.11 -2.08
C GLY A 138 24.47 5.41 -3.07
N THR A 139 23.21 5.14 -2.73
CA THR A 139 22.07 5.57 -3.55
C THR A 139 22.04 7.10 -3.66
N THR A 140 21.99 7.61 -4.89
CA THR A 140 21.77 9.04 -5.13
C THR A 140 20.26 9.32 -5.06
N LEU A 141 19.85 10.12 -4.09
CA LEU A 141 18.45 10.49 -3.89
C LEU A 141 18.16 11.87 -4.51
N ARG A 142 17.00 11.98 -5.16
CA ARG A 142 16.47 13.25 -5.66
C ARG A 142 15.33 13.73 -4.77
N GLN A 143 15.43 14.95 -4.28
CA GLN A 143 14.42 15.58 -3.43
C GLN A 143 13.12 15.81 -4.21
N VAL A 144 12.01 15.33 -3.67
CA VAL A 144 10.66 15.61 -4.16
C VAL A 144 9.99 16.62 -3.23
N PRO A 145 9.46 17.75 -3.74
CA PRO A 145 9.37 18.14 -5.16
C PRO A 145 10.54 19.00 -5.68
N ALA A 146 11.53 19.32 -4.84
CA ALA A 146 12.50 20.38 -5.12
C ALA A 146 13.41 20.13 -6.34
N GLN A 147 13.83 18.88 -6.55
CA GLN A 147 14.70 18.48 -7.67
C GLN A 147 13.94 17.73 -8.75
N VAL A 148 12.90 16.99 -8.38
CA VAL A 148 12.03 16.28 -9.31
C VAL A 148 10.61 16.27 -8.75
N SER A 149 9.63 16.61 -9.59
CA SER A 149 8.22 16.70 -9.20
C SER A 149 7.30 15.81 -10.04
N SER A 150 7.83 15.10 -11.04
CA SER A 150 7.09 14.09 -11.79
C SER A 150 8.04 13.15 -12.55
N GLY A 151 7.49 12.03 -13.01
CA GLY A 151 8.14 11.08 -13.89
C GLY A 151 7.12 10.19 -14.59
N PRO A 152 7.55 9.16 -15.33
CA PRO A 152 6.63 8.23 -15.96
C PRO A 152 5.69 7.59 -14.92
N GLY A 153 4.38 7.81 -15.08
CA GLY A 153 3.34 7.20 -14.24
C GLY A 153 3.18 7.75 -12.83
N TRP A 154 3.89 8.82 -12.48
CA TRP A 154 3.76 9.47 -11.18
C TRP A 154 4.00 10.98 -11.23
N TYR A 155 3.39 11.70 -10.29
CA TYR A 155 3.62 13.13 -10.13
C TYR A 155 3.42 13.59 -8.68
N TRP A 156 4.07 14.68 -8.29
CA TRP A 156 3.87 15.34 -7.01
C TRP A 156 2.61 16.18 -7.02
N ARG A 157 1.72 15.93 -6.06
CA ARG A 157 0.50 16.69 -5.85
C ARG A 157 0.67 17.63 -4.64
N ALA A 158 0.98 18.90 -4.92
CA ALA A 158 1.33 19.88 -3.89
C ALA A 158 0.19 20.18 -2.89
N ASP A 159 -1.07 20.17 -3.32
CA ASP A 159 -2.22 20.41 -2.44
C ASP A 159 -2.52 19.21 -1.53
N TYR A 160 -1.98 18.04 -1.84
CA TYR A 160 -2.12 16.83 -1.03
C TYR A 160 -0.84 16.50 -0.22
N GLY A 161 0.33 16.97 -0.67
CA GLY A 161 1.61 16.68 -0.03
C GLY A 161 2.09 15.25 -0.30
N CYS A 162 1.75 14.70 -1.46
CA CYS A 162 2.06 13.31 -1.80
C CYS A 162 2.49 13.15 -3.26
N ILE A 163 3.27 12.12 -3.49
CA ILE A 163 3.47 11.54 -4.82
C ILE A 163 2.24 10.69 -5.14
N MET A 164 1.61 10.95 -6.28
CA MET A 164 0.54 10.13 -6.83
C MET A 164 1.14 9.17 -7.85
N VAL A 165 0.91 7.87 -7.71
CA VAL A 165 1.30 6.84 -8.67
C VAL A 165 0.03 6.28 -9.32
N THR A 166 -0.18 6.59 -10.60
CA THR A 166 -1.46 6.36 -11.28
C THR A 166 -1.38 5.38 -12.44
N ASP A 167 -0.18 5.14 -12.98
CA ASP A 167 -0.04 4.31 -14.17
C ASP A 167 0.49 2.92 -13.80
N PRO A 168 -0.10 1.83 -14.35
CA PRO A 168 0.39 0.49 -14.10
C PRO A 168 1.84 0.30 -14.57
N GLY A 169 2.62 -0.49 -13.83
CA GLY A 169 4.03 -0.74 -14.17
C GLY A 169 5.00 0.38 -13.78
N THR A 170 4.54 1.40 -13.08
CA THR A 170 5.39 2.51 -12.63
C THR A 170 6.52 2.02 -11.72
N VAL A 171 7.73 2.49 -11.98
CA VAL A 171 8.88 2.30 -11.09
C VAL A 171 9.29 3.66 -10.53
N LEU A 172 9.09 3.85 -9.22
CA LEU A 172 9.52 5.03 -8.47
C LEU A 172 10.79 4.69 -7.69
N SER A 173 11.90 5.34 -8.03
CA SER A 173 13.22 4.96 -7.52
C SER A 173 14.16 6.15 -7.32
N GLY A 174 15.01 6.06 -6.30
CA GLY A 174 16.08 7.03 -6.03
C GLY A 174 15.52 8.41 -5.66
N ILE A 175 14.50 8.45 -4.79
CA ILE A 175 13.90 9.69 -4.31
C ILE A 175 14.03 9.85 -2.80
N GLU A 176 14.10 11.10 -2.36
CA GLU A 176 13.81 11.48 -0.98
C GLU A 176 12.54 12.34 -0.99
N VAL A 177 11.56 11.98 -0.17
CA VAL A 177 10.30 12.71 -0.10
C VAL A 177 9.89 12.96 1.35
N THR A 178 9.52 14.20 1.63
CA THR A 178 8.78 14.56 2.85
C THR A 178 7.30 14.64 2.51
N GLY A 179 6.53 13.61 2.89
CA GLY A 179 5.14 13.45 2.46
C GLY A 179 4.70 11.99 2.37
N CYS A 180 3.72 11.71 1.52
CA CYS A 180 3.22 10.35 1.26
C CYS A 180 3.44 9.91 -0.20
N ILE A 181 3.26 8.61 -0.46
CA ILE A 181 3.23 8.01 -1.80
C ILE A 181 1.91 7.24 -1.93
N ASP A 182 0.92 7.82 -2.60
CA ASP A 182 -0.39 7.21 -2.80
C ASP A 182 -0.37 6.38 -4.10
N ILE A 183 -0.49 5.06 -3.95
CA ILE A 183 -0.40 4.08 -5.04
C ILE A 183 -1.80 3.65 -5.44
N ALA A 184 -2.15 3.94 -6.68
CA ALA A 184 -3.46 3.63 -7.26
C ALA A 184 -3.37 2.89 -8.60
N ALA A 185 -2.32 2.09 -8.76
CA ALA A 185 -2.07 1.33 -9.97
C ALA A 185 -1.43 -0.03 -9.68
N ASN A 186 -1.75 -1.00 -10.55
CA ASN A 186 -1.19 -2.34 -10.50
C ASN A 186 0.29 -2.38 -10.94
N ASN A 187 1.02 -3.41 -10.49
CA ASN A 187 2.40 -3.69 -10.91
C ASN A 187 3.38 -2.54 -10.64
N VAL A 188 3.15 -1.77 -9.58
CA VAL A 188 4.03 -0.65 -9.18
C VAL A 188 5.20 -1.16 -8.37
N THR A 189 6.40 -0.63 -8.64
CA THR A 189 7.57 -0.82 -7.78
C THR A 189 8.00 0.51 -7.17
N VAL A 190 8.06 0.59 -5.84
CA VAL A 190 8.71 1.69 -5.11
C VAL A 190 9.99 1.16 -4.51
N GLU A 191 11.14 1.74 -4.88
CA GLU A 191 12.43 1.21 -4.44
C GLU A 191 13.50 2.25 -4.15
N LYS A 192 14.50 1.87 -3.34
CA LYS A 192 15.75 2.64 -3.14
C LYS A 192 15.49 4.10 -2.77
N SER A 193 14.57 4.33 -1.83
CA SER A 193 14.03 5.66 -1.56
C SER A 193 13.88 5.92 -0.07
N LEU A 194 14.10 7.17 0.32
CA LEU A 194 13.96 7.67 1.69
C LEU A 194 12.65 8.44 1.82
N ILE A 195 11.85 8.08 2.83
CA ILE A 195 10.51 8.65 3.00
C ILE A 195 10.36 9.16 4.43
N HIS A 196 10.09 10.46 4.55
CA HIS A 196 9.80 11.13 5.81
C HIS A 196 8.33 11.52 5.85
N ALA A 197 7.52 10.78 6.60
CA ALA A 197 6.09 11.07 6.64
C ALA A 197 5.80 12.30 7.49
N THR A 198 5.07 13.25 6.91
CA THR A 198 4.58 14.44 7.60
C THR A 198 3.11 14.65 7.32
N GLY A 199 2.28 14.62 8.36
CA GLY A 199 0.83 14.80 8.23
C GLY A 199 0.13 13.65 7.49
N GLY A 200 -1.20 13.62 7.55
CA GLY A 200 -1.99 12.51 7.00
C GLY A 200 -2.05 11.30 7.94
N TYR A 201 -2.51 10.18 7.40
CA TYR A 201 -2.82 8.97 8.19
C TYR A 201 -2.03 7.74 7.69
N PHE A 202 -1.67 7.71 6.41
CA PHE A 202 -0.88 6.66 5.78
C PHE A 202 0.33 7.25 5.05
N THR A 203 1.50 6.61 5.13
CA THR A 203 2.67 7.03 4.33
C THR A 203 2.65 6.45 2.93
N ILE A 204 2.32 5.16 2.80
CA ILE A 204 2.10 4.49 1.51
C ILE A 204 0.73 3.80 1.57
N PRO A 205 -0.37 4.53 1.28
CA PRO A 205 -1.63 3.90 0.99
C PRO A 205 -1.58 3.21 -0.39
N VAL A 206 -1.93 1.92 -0.40
CA VAL A 206 -2.12 1.11 -1.60
C VAL A 206 -3.62 0.93 -1.83
N ARG A 207 -4.10 1.35 -3.00
CA ARG A 207 -5.53 1.42 -3.33
C ARG A 207 -5.88 0.49 -4.47
N HIS A 208 -6.70 -0.54 -4.22
CA HIS A 208 -7.21 -1.44 -5.25
C HIS A 208 -6.12 -1.96 -6.21
N SER A 209 -4.94 -2.27 -5.66
CA SER A 209 -3.72 -2.46 -6.43
C SER A 209 -3.03 -3.78 -6.08
N THR A 210 -2.70 -4.54 -7.11
CA THR A 210 -2.03 -5.84 -7.04
C THR A 210 -0.67 -5.80 -7.74
N GLY A 211 0.21 -6.74 -7.40
CA GLY A 211 1.57 -6.77 -7.94
C GLY A 211 2.46 -5.61 -7.46
N VAL A 212 2.11 -4.99 -6.33
CA VAL A 212 2.90 -3.87 -5.77
C VAL A 212 4.13 -4.42 -5.06
N VAL A 213 5.29 -3.83 -5.33
CA VAL A 213 6.56 -4.16 -4.67
C VAL A 213 7.10 -2.90 -4.00
N ILE A 214 7.33 -2.97 -2.69
CA ILE A 214 7.95 -1.91 -1.90
C ILE A 214 9.25 -2.48 -1.34
N GLN A 215 10.39 -1.96 -1.77
CA GLN A 215 11.67 -2.55 -1.42
C GLN A 215 12.81 -1.56 -1.19
N ASP A 216 13.78 -1.92 -0.37
CA ASP A 216 14.97 -1.09 -0.18
C ASP A 216 14.61 0.36 0.25
N ILE A 217 13.62 0.46 1.15
CA ILE A 217 13.05 1.73 1.62
C ILE A 217 13.46 1.97 3.06
N THR A 218 14.03 3.13 3.33
CA THR A 218 14.11 3.66 4.70
C THR A 218 12.94 4.62 4.88
N MET A 219 12.16 4.41 5.93
CA MET A 219 10.97 5.19 6.20
C MET A 219 10.86 5.52 7.69
N ASP A 220 10.62 6.79 7.98
CA ASP A 220 10.23 7.25 9.30
C ASP A 220 9.05 8.22 9.20
N GLY A 221 8.23 8.25 10.24
CA GLY A 221 7.03 9.05 10.15
C GLY A 221 6.15 9.00 11.37
N THR A 222 5.60 10.15 11.76
CA THR A 222 4.71 10.28 12.92
C THR A 222 3.22 10.15 12.56
N VAL A 223 2.90 9.39 11.52
CA VAL A 223 1.51 9.09 11.10
C VAL A 223 1.05 7.72 11.62
N TYR A 224 -0.24 7.41 11.47
CA TYR A 224 -0.84 6.20 12.03
C TYR A 224 -0.21 4.93 11.46
N CYS A 225 -0.25 4.76 10.13
CA CYS A 225 0.28 3.56 9.48
C CYS A 225 1.31 3.88 8.37
N GLY A 226 2.39 3.12 8.33
CA GLY A 226 3.44 3.26 7.31
C GLY A 226 2.96 2.78 5.94
N ILE A 227 2.82 1.47 5.78
CA ILE A 227 2.33 0.84 4.54
C ILE A 227 0.96 0.22 4.80
N LYS A 228 -0.05 0.63 4.03
CA LYS A 228 -1.43 0.22 4.25
C LYS A 228 -2.08 -0.24 2.95
N ASP A 229 -2.58 -1.47 2.94
CA ASP A 229 -3.66 -1.87 2.02
C ASP A 229 -4.96 -1.25 2.53
N VAL A 230 -5.46 -0.25 1.80
CA VAL A 230 -6.58 0.58 2.25
C VAL A 230 -7.90 -0.18 2.22
N TYR A 231 -8.08 -1.06 1.23
CA TYR A 231 -9.36 -1.73 0.98
C TYR A 231 -9.32 -3.23 1.27
N GLY A 232 -8.15 -3.80 1.56
CA GLY A 232 -7.99 -5.21 1.88
C GLY A 232 -8.13 -6.11 0.66
N ASP A 233 -7.93 -5.56 -0.54
CA ASP A 233 -8.01 -6.26 -1.83
C ASP A 233 -6.69 -6.18 -2.62
N GLY A 234 -5.64 -5.63 -2.00
CA GLY A 234 -4.35 -5.47 -2.61
C GLY A 234 -3.47 -6.71 -2.46
N GLN A 235 -2.45 -6.82 -3.32
CA GLN A 235 -1.38 -7.81 -3.19
C GLN A 235 -0.04 -7.07 -3.18
N VAL A 236 0.65 -7.10 -2.03
CA VAL A 236 1.83 -6.27 -1.79
C VAL A 236 2.99 -7.11 -1.26
N THR A 237 4.15 -6.97 -1.91
CA THR A 237 5.41 -7.50 -1.40
C THR A 237 6.25 -6.37 -0.81
N VAL A 238 6.54 -6.46 0.49
CA VAL A 238 7.43 -5.56 1.22
C VAL A 238 8.73 -6.29 1.53
N ARG A 239 9.88 -5.75 1.11
CA ARG A 239 11.16 -6.42 1.34
C ARG A 239 12.34 -5.50 1.59
N ARG A 240 13.26 -5.89 2.48
CA ARG A 240 14.47 -5.10 2.81
C ARG A 240 14.14 -3.66 3.19
N VAL A 241 13.03 -3.45 3.88
CA VAL A 241 12.65 -2.12 4.38
C VAL A 241 13.19 -1.91 5.79
N ASN A 242 13.48 -0.65 6.12
CA ASN A 242 13.82 -0.17 7.45
C ASN A 242 12.75 0.84 7.86
N ILE A 243 11.85 0.47 8.77
CA ILE A 243 10.69 1.28 9.15
C ILE A 243 10.70 1.56 10.67
N ARG A 244 10.54 2.84 11.03
CA ARG A 244 10.46 3.29 12.43
C ARG A 244 9.48 4.46 12.63
N ASP A 245 9.16 4.75 13.89
CA ASP A 245 8.33 5.88 14.35
C ASP A 245 6.81 5.81 14.08
N TYR A 246 6.30 4.68 13.58
CA TYR A 246 4.88 4.47 13.29
C TYR A 246 4.12 3.84 14.48
N SER A 247 2.79 4.04 14.55
CA SER A 247 1.98 3.19 15.42
C SER A 247 1.85 1.80 14.80
N THR A 248 1.45 1.72 13.53
CA THR A 248 1.41 0.49 12.75
C THR A 248 2.40 0.60 11.61
N ALA A 249 3.48 -0.19 11.57
CA ALA A 249 4.44 -0.04 10.47
C ALA A 249 3.90 -0.59 9.15
N VAL A 250 3.33 -1.79 9.16
CA VAL A 250 2.76 -2.45 7.97
C VAL A 250 1.41 -3.09 8.29
N GLN A 251 0.39 -2.78 7.48
CA GLN A 251 -0.93 -3.41 7.55
C GLN A 251 -1.39 -3.86 6.17
N LEU A 252 -1.40 -5.17 5.93
CA LEU A 252 -1.65 -5.76 4.61
C LEU A 252 -2.49 -7.05 4.72
N THR A 253 -3.29 -7.32 3.70
CA THR A 253 -4.17 -8.49 3.63
C THR A 253 -3.55 -9.68 2.90
N ASN A 254 -2.85 -9.44 1.78
CA ASN A 254 -2.27 -10.47 0.92
C ASN A 254 -0.86 -10.07 0.46
N GLY A 255 0.07 -11.03 0.46
CA GLY A 255 1.43 -10.86 -0.08
C GLY A 255 2.52 -11.30 0.89
N ALA A 256 3.53 -10.45 1.07
CA ALA A 256 4.71 -10.84 1.86
C ALA A 256 5.39 -9.64 2.53
N LEU A 257 5.95 -9.90 3.72
CA LEU A 257 6.91 -9.05 4.42
C LEU A 257 8.17 -9.87 4.68
N VAL A 258 9.26 -9.56 4.00
CA VAL A 258 10.49 -10.39 4.07
C VAL A 258 11.77 -9.57 4.21
N ASP A 259 12.77 -10.15 4.86
CA ASP A 259 14.13 -9.59 4.94
C ASP A 259 14.17 -8.14 5.47
N SER A 260 13.24 -7.76 6.35
CA SER A 260 13.01 -6.35 6.74
C SER A 260 13.26 -6.09 8.22
N TYR A 261 13.50 -4.82 8.56
CA TYR A 261 13.70 -4.33 9.91
C TYR A 261 12.62 -3.32 10.28
N ILE A 262 11.83 -3.64 11.30
CA ILE A 262 10.76 -2.79 11.82
C ILE A 262 11.02 -2.60 13.31
N HIS A 263 11.16 -1.36 13.76
CA HIS A 263 11.62 -1.07 15.12
C HIS A 263 11.17 0.31 15.59
N ASP A 264 11.39 0.60 16.87
CA ASP A 264 11.13 1.89 17.51
C ASP A 264 9.77 2.48 17.10
N PRO A 265 8.66 1.76 17.36
CA PRO A 265 7.35 2.31 17.09
C PRO A 265 7.07 3.50 18.01
N VAL A 266 6.08 4.31 17.63
CA VAL A 266 5.59 5.41 18.46
C VAL A 266 4.16 5.12 18.85
N TYR A 267 3.94 4.97 20.16
CA TYR A 267 2.60 4.92 20.72
C TYR A 267 1.91 6.28 20.71
N ARG A 268 0.63 6.27 20.35
CA ARG A 268 -0.27 7.39 20.54
C ARG A 268 -1.46 6.92 21.37
N SER A 269 -1.91 7.76 22.29
CA SER A 269 -2.99 7.42 23.20
C SER A 269 -4.22 6.90 22.43
N GLY A 270 -4.56 5.63 22.66
CA GLY A 270 -5.70 4.97 22.02
C GLY A 270 -5.38 4.18 20.74
N ASP A 271 -4.16 4.28 20.21
CA ASP A 271 -3.75 3.47 19.05
C ASP A 271 -3.39 2.03 19.49
N HIS A 272 -3.52 1.10 18.55
CA HIS A 272 -2.83 -0.18 18.61
C HIS A 272 -1.47 -0.03 17.92
N THR A 273 -0.42 -0.51 18.58
CA THR A 273 0.93 -0.43 18.05
C THR A 273 1.34 -1.80 17.51
N ASN A 274 1.67 -1.86 16.22
CA ASN A 274 1.97 -3.10 15.52
C ASN A 274 3.23 -2.93 14.68
N GLY A 275 4.09 -3.95 14.68
CA GLY A 275 5.11 -4.07 13.64
C GLY A 275 4.47 -4.43 12.30
N PHE A 276 3.83 -5.61 12.24
CA PHE A 276 3.02 -6.05 11.12
C PHE A 276 1.64 -6.48 11.62
N THR A 277 0.57 -6.11 10.92
CA THR A 277 -0.77 -6.60 11.23
C THR A 277 -1.60 -6.94 9.99
N ASN A 278 -2.42 -7.98 10.12
CA ASN A 278 -3.44 -8.39 9.17
C ASN A 278 -4.75 -8.58 9.94
N ASN A 279 -5.87 -8.04 9.44
CA ASN A 279 -7.15 -8.02 10.16
C ASN A 279 -8.23 -8.90 9.52
N GLY A 280 -7.83 -9.83 8.65
CA GLY A 280 -8.72 -10.75 7.95
C GLY A 280 -8.32 -10.90 6.48
N MET A 281 -8.63 -12.06 5.91
CA MET A 281 -8.19 -12.46 4.58
C MET A 281 -9.38 -12.82 3.68
N GLY A 282 -9.26 -12.52 2.40
CA GLY A 282 -10.12 -13.02 1.34
C GLY A 282 -9.82 -14.48 1.00
N PRO A 283 -10.73 -15.16 0.27
CA PRO A 283 -10.69 -16.61 0.09
C PRO A 283 -9.46 -17.15 -0.65
N ASN A 284 -8.80 -16.31 -1.45
CA ASN A 284 -7.62 -16.69 -2.25
C ASN A 284 -6.33 -16.05 -1.73
N ASP A 285 -6.38 -15.43 -0.56
CA ASP A 285 -5.23 -14.73 -0.02
C ASP A 285 -4.27 -15.70 0.66
N SER A 286 -3.02 -15.25 0.75
CA SER A 286 -1.96 -15.89 1.50
C SER A 286 -1.00 -14.82 2.00
N PHE A 287 -0.31 -15.09 3.10
CA PHE A 287 0.69 -14.14 3.60
C PHE A 287 1.95 -14.82 4.11
N VAL A 288 3.10 -14.25 3.78
CA VAL A 288 4.41 -14.70 4.29
C VAL A 288 5.07 -13.57 5.07
N VAL A 289 5.35 -13.83 6.35
CA VAL A 289 6.22 -12.98 7.19
C VAL A 289 7.48 -13.79 7.49
N ARG A 290 8.59 -13.47 6.82
CA ARG A 290 9.80 -14.30 6.91
C ARG A 290 11.11 -13.53 6.97
N HIS A 291 12.02 -14.00 7.82
CA HIS A 291 13.36 -13.43 7.92
C HIS A 291 13.37 -11.93 8.23
N ASN A 292 12.50 -11.47 9.12
CA ASN A 292 12.48 -10.08 9.56
C ASN A 292 13.03 -9.93 10.97
N THR A 293 13.46 -8.73 11.34
CA THR A 293 13.55 -8.28 12.72
C THR A 293 12.40 -7.32 12.99
N ILE A 294 11.50 -7.66 13.92
CA ILE A 294 10.33 -6.84 14.22
C ILE A 294 10.21 -6.65 15.73
N PHE A 295 10.44 -5.41 16.16
CA PHE A 295 10.54 -5.02 17.57
C PHE A 295 9.48 -3.99 17.93
N ASN A 296 8.70 -4.28 18.98
CA ASN A 296 7.69 -3.37 19.51
C ASN A 296 7.88 -3.15 21.02
N ASN A 297 8.49 -2.03 21.42
CA ASN A 297 8.78 -1.73 22.82
C ASN A 297 7.53 -1.40 23.67
N GLU A 298 6.34 -1.31 23.07
CA GLU A 298 5.09 -1.12 23.80
C GLU A 298 4.67 -2.40 24.54
N ASN A 299 3.87 -2.22 25.60
CA ASN A 299 3.34 -3.32 26.40
C ASN A 299 1.98 -3.86 25.90
N GLN A 300 1.53 -3.38 24.74
CA GLN A 300 0.25 -3.70 24.12
C GLN A 300 0.45 -4.25 22.72
N THR A 301 -0.59 -4.94 22.23
CA THR A 301 -0.70 -5.53 20.90
C THR A 301 0.53 -6.35 20.52
N ASP A 302 1.30 -6.06 19.46
CA ASP A 302 2.19 -7.07 18.86
C ASP A 302 3.39 -6.58 18.07
N ALA A 303 4.36 -7.49 17.87
CA ALA A 303 5.31 -7.38 16.77
C ALA A 303 4.70 -7.88 15.45
N ILE A 304 4.07 -9.06 15.47
CA ILE A 304 3.37 -9.66 14.32
C ILE A 304 1.97 -10.08 14.74
N SER A 305 0.95 -9.64 14.02
CA SER A 305 -0.42 -10.10 14.25
C SER A 305 -1.16 -10.51 12.99
N PHE A 306 -1.98 -11.53 13.17
CA PHE A 306 -3.13 -11.84 12.35
C PHE A 306 -4.36 -11.83 13.28
N PHE A 307 -5.42 -11.15 12.85
CA PHE A 307 -6.67 -11.01 13.59
C PHE A 307 -7.85 -11.35 12.70
N GLN A 308 -8.85 -12.01 13.26
CA GLN A 308 -10.12 -12.32 12.59
C GLN A 308 -11.15 -11.19 12.84
N ASP A 309 -10.81 -9.95 12.48
CA ASP A 309 -11.71 -8.80 12.68
C ASP A 309 -12.70 -8.68 11.52
N PHE A 310 -12.22 -8.90 10.30
CA PHE A 310 -12.97 -8.67 9.06
C PHE A 310 -13.01 -9.88 8.13
N GLY A 311 -12.39 -11.00 8.52
CA GLY A 311 -12.34 -12.21 7.70
C GLY A 311 -11.61 -13.38 8.37
N PRO A 312 -11.60 -14.57 7.74
CA PRO A 312 -10.83 -15.71 8.21
C PRO A 312 -9.31 -15.44 8.13
N ILE A 313 -8.52 -16.28 8.82
CA ILE A 313 -7.05 -16.30 8.69
C ILE A 313 -6.64 -17.70 8.24
N HIS A 314 -5.94 -17.76 7.10
CA HIS A 314 -5.46 -19.01 6.52
C HIS A 314 -4.26 -18.80 5.58
N ASN A 315 -3.56 -19.87 5.23
CA ASN A 315 -2.40 -19.83 4.32
C ASN A 315 -1.34 -18.79 4.75
N VAL A 316 -1.01 -18.80 6.04
CA VAL A 316 -0.07 -17.86 6.65
C VAL A 316 1.21 -18.59 7.01
N THR A 317 2.36 -18.03 6.63
CA THR A 317 3.67 -18.48 7.07
C THR A 317 4.35 -17.39 7.87
N ILE A 318 4.63 -17.66 9.15
CA ILE A 318 5.45 -16.82 10.03
C ILE A 318 6.73 -17.60 10.33
N ASP A 319 7.75 -17.40 9.49
CA ASP A 319 8.95 -18.25 9.50
C ASP A 319 10.24 -17.47 9.73
N ASN A 320 11.10 -17.98 10.62
CA ASN A 320 12.46 -17.48 10.78
C ASN A 320 12.52 -15.96 11.00
N ASN A 321 11.70 -15.40 11.88
CA ASN A 321 11.78 -13.98 12.27
C ASN A 321 12.46 -13.83 13.63
N LEU A 322 13.17 -12.73 13.85
CA LEU A 322 13.57 -12.25 15.18
C LEU A 322 12.51 -11.28 15.67
N VAL A 323 11.84 -11.64 16.76
CA VAL A 323 10.71 -10.87 17.29
C VAL A 323 10.89 -10.61 18.78
N ALA A 324 10.52 -9.41 19.19
CA ALA A 324 10.39 -9.02 20.58
C ALA A 324 9.34 -7.94 20.68
N GLY A 325 8.71 -7.84 21.84
CA GLY A 325 7.77 -6.75 22.09
C GLY A 325 6.31 -7.10 22.10
N GLY A 326 5.52 -6.04 22.27
CA GLY A 326 4.07 -6.07 22.33
C GLY A 326 3.51 -6.65 23.62
N GLY A 327 2.19 -6.82 23.66
CA GLY A 327 1.50 -7.66 24.64
C GLY A 327 1.95 -9.11 24.51
N TYR A 328 1.83 -9.64 23.29
CA TYR A 328 2.50 -10.86 22.86
C TYR A 328 3.25 -10.57 21.57
N SER A 329 4.43 -11.17 21.37
CA SER A 329 5.18 -10.91 20.14
C SER A 329 4.45 -11.39 18.88
N ILE A 330 3.70 -12.50 18.97
CA ILE A 330 2.92 -13.05 17.86
C ILE A 330 1.45 -13.30 18.24
N TYR A 331 0.52 -12.81 17.43
CA TYR A 331 -0.89 -13.22 17.43
C TYR A 331 -1.15 -14.05 16.18
N ALA A 332 -1.44 -15.33 16.34
CA ALA A 332 -1.49 -16.30 15.23
C ALA A 332 -2.89 -16.48 14.59
N GLY A 333 -3.77 -15.48 14.68
CA GLY A 333 -5.02 -15.45 13.92
C GLY A 333 -6.27 -16.00 14.61
N TRP A 334 -6.16 -16.93 15.57
CA TRP A 334 -7.34 -17.61 16.10
C TRP A 334 -8.13 -16.76 17.10
N ASN A 335 -9.37 -16.44 16.74
CA ASN A 335 -10.36 -15.89 17.66
C ASN A 335 -11.26 -17.00 18.24
N ARG A 336 -11.36 -17.06 19.58
CA ARG A 336 -12.15 -18.07 20.30
C ARG A 336 -13.67 -17.94 20.11
N THR A 337 -14.17 -16.76 19.72
CA THR A 337 -15.58 -16.61 19.33
C THR A 337 -15.88 -17.34 18.02
N ASN A 338 -14.84 -17.60 17.22
CA ASN A 338 -14.89 -18.39 15.99
C ASN A 338 -15.86 -17.78 14.94
N ASP A 339 -16.03 -16.46 14.96
CA ASP A 339 -16.97 -15.73 14.09
C ASP A 339 -16.68 -15.95 12.59
N PHE A 340 -15.41 -16.16 12.25
CA PHE A 340 -14.94 -16.44 10.88
C PHE A 340 -14.40 -17.87 10.70
N GLY A 341 -14.73 -18.78 11.61
CA GLY A 341 -14.27 -20.17 11.58
C GLY A 341 -12.84 -20.37 12.11
N PRO A 342 -12.41 -21.65 12.27
CA PRO A 342 -11.08 -21.95 12.78
C PRO A 342 -10.01 -21.57 11.75
N THR A 343 -8.85 -21.12 12.24
CA THR A 343 -7.69 -20.93 11.37
C THR A 343 -7.20 -22.26 10.81
N HIS A 344 -6.66 -22.24 9.60
CA HIS A 344 -6.03 -23.40 8.95
C HIS A 344 -4.82 -22.96 8.12
N ASP A 345 -3.86 -23.86 7.92
CA ASP A 345 -2.62 -23.59 7.19
C ASP A 345 -1.85 -22.36 7.74
N VAL A 346 -1.90 -22.16 9.07
CA VAL A 346 -1.10 -21.17 9.80
C VAL A 346 0.15 -21.84 10.35
N VAL A 347 1.28 -21.57 9.71
CA VAL A 347 2.59 -22.18 10.00
C VAL A 347 3.47 -21.15 10.72
N VAL A 348 3.74 -21.39 12.00
CA VAL A 348 4.62 -20.54 12.84
C VAL A 348 5.88 -21.31 13.17
N THR A 349 6.96 -21.06 12.44
CA THR A 349 8.16 -21.89 12.49
C THR A 349 9.46 -21.13 12.60
N ASN A 350 10.46 -21.74 13.25
CA ASN A 350 11.85 -21.27 13.24
C ASN A 350 12.07 -19.84 13.77
N ASN A 351 11.09 -19.22 14.43
CA ASN A 351 11.21 -17.86 14.93
C ASN A 351 12.14 -17.83 16.16
N ARG A 352 12.70 -16.65 16.42
CA ARG A 352 13.57 -16.34 17.54
C ARG A 352 12.91 -15.26 18.38
N PHE A 353 12.54 -15.60 19.60
CA PHE A 353 11.93 -14.67 20.54
C PHE A 353 13.00 -14.05 21.42
N SER A 354 13.15 -12.74 21.38
CA SER A 354 14.17 -12.01 22.15
C SER A 354 13.57 -11.39 23.41
N THR A 355 14.39 -11.39 24.46
CA THR A 355 14.12 -10.80 25.77
C THR A 355 14.63 -9.36 25.90
N GLN A 356 15.15 -8.77 24.81
CA GLN A 356 15.72 -7.43 24.79
C GLN A 356 14.73 -6.34 25.23
N LEU A 357 13.45 -6.51 24.89
CA LEU A 357 12.38 -5.55 25.24
C LEU A 357 11.60 -5.99 26.47
N TRP A 358 11.24 -7.27 26.56
CA TRP A 358 10.48 -7.84 27.67
C TRP A 358 11.03 -9.21 28.08
N PRO A 359 11.10 -9.56 29.38
CA PRO A 359 11.62 -10.85 29.83
C PRO A 359 10.89 -12.08 29.25
N ASN A 360 9.62 -11.93 28.88
CA ASN A 360 8.79 -13.01 28.34
C ASN A 360 8.63 -12.94 26.80
N GLY A 361 9.48 -12.20 26.09
CA GLY A 361 9.37 -11.98 24.65
C GLY A 361 8.41 -10.83 24.32
N GLY A 362 7.19 -10.89 24.85
CA GLY A 362 6.28 -9.76 25.02
C GLY A 362 6.01 -9.47 26.50
N SER A 363 5.16 -8.49 26.80
CA SER A 363 4.81 -8.14 28.18
C SER A 363 4.06 -9.27 28.90
N TYR A 364 3.21 -10.01 28.18
CA TYR A 364 2.46 -11.17 28.68
C TYR A 364 3.07 -12.52 28.25
N GLY A 365 3.74 -12.58 27.11
CA GLY A 365 4.34 -13.82 26.60
C GLY A 365 4.82 -13.72 25.16
N THR A 366 5.33 -14.83 24.63
CA THR A 366 5.86 -14.89 23.26
C THR A 366 4.76 -14.85 22.21
N ALA A 367 3.66 -15.56 22.43
CA ALA A 367 2.57 -15.66 21.46
C ALA A 367 1.21 -15.96 22.09
N THR A 368 0.16 -15.75 21.31
CA THR A 368 -1.23 -16.10 21.63
C THR A 368 -2.04 -16.34 20.35
N ALA A 369 -3.34 -16.63 20.50
CA ALA A 369 -4.28 -16.75 19.40
C ALA A 369 -3.86 -17.82 18.36
N TYR A 370 -3.34 -18.95 18.79
CA TYR A 370 -3.01 -20.09 17.92
C TYR A 370 -4.02 -21.22 18.14
N ASN A 371 -4.57 -21.79 17.06
CA ASN A 371 -5.43 -22.97 17.13
C ASN A 371 -4.62 -24.24 16.86
N PRO A 372 -4.29 -25.07 17.87
CA PRO A 372 -3.53 -26.31 17.66
C PRO A 372 -4.32 -27.38 16.90
N ASN A 373 -5.65 -27.25 16.80
CA ASN A 373 -6.52 -28.20 16.11
C ASN A 373 -6.92 -27.73 14.70
N GLY A 374 -6.42 -26.58 14.25
CA GLY A 374 -6.66 -26.09 12.90
C GLY A 374 -5.97 -26.98 11.87
N ALA A 375 -6.66 -27.32 10.79
CA ALA A 375 -6.10 -28.15 9.73
C ALA A 375 -4.84 -27.49 9.15
N GLY A 376 -3.74 -28.22 9.00
CA GLY A 376 -2.49 -27.67 8.44
C GLY A 376 -1.74 -26.67 9.33
N ASN A 377 -2.29 -26.29 10.50
CA ASN A 377 -1.58 -25.41 11.43
C ASN A 377 -0.35 -26.10 12.00
N GLN A 378 0.76 -25.36 12.11
CA GLN A 378 2.02 -25.90 12.62
C GLN A 378 2.72 -24.92 13.54
N TRP A 379 3.29 -25.46 14.61
CA TRP A 379 4.16 -24.73 15.54
C TRP A 379 5.41 -25.55 15.85
N SER A 380 6.57 -25.16 15.34
CA SER A 380 7.82 -25.90 15.56
C SER A 380 9.08 -25.06 15.33
N GLY A 381 10.23 -25.51 15.84
CA GLY A 381 11.52 -24.83 15.59
C GLY A 381 11.69 -23.44 16.21
N ASN A 382 10.67 -22.94 16.90
CA ASN A 382 10.66 -21.68 17.63
C ASN A 382 11.53 -21.78 18.89
N VAL A 383 12.46 -20.86 19.10
CA VAL A 383 13.34 -20.84 20.28
C VAL A 383 13.56 -19.43 20.80
N TRP A 384 14.04 -19.32 22.04
CA TRP A 384 14.53 -18.05 22.58
C TRP A 384 15.85 -17.63 21.92
N ALA A 385 15.95 -16.38 21.49
CA ALA A 385 17.14 -15.81 20.87
C ALA A 385 18.25 -15.55 21.91
N ASP A 386 17.86 -15.07 23.09
CA ASP A 386 18.73 -14.58 24.13
C ASP A 386 18.09 -14.77 25.52
N GLY A 387 18.67 -14.13 26.55
CA GLY A 387 18.17 -14.18 27.92
C GLY A 387 18.38 -15.54 28.62
N PRO A 388 17.78 -15.72 29.81
CA PRO A 388 17.97 -16.93 30.63
C PRO A 388 17.53 -18.25 29.97
N ASN A 389 16.74 -18.16 28.90
CA ASN A 389 16.21 -19.30 28.17
C ASN A 389 16.81 -19.46 26.77
N ALA A 390 17.85 -18.71 26.41
CA ALA A 390 18.48 -18.73 25.09
C ALA A 390 18.67 -20.16 24.55
N GLY A 391 18.25 -20.39 23.31
CA GLY A 391 18.30 -21.68 22.62
C GLY A 391 17.23 -22.69 23.04
N LYS A 392 16.49 -22.47 24.13
CA LYS A 392 15.38 -23.37 24.52
C LYS A 392 14.17 -23.16 23.60
N THR A 393 13.43 -24.24 23.38
CA THR A 393 12.18 -24.24 22.62
C THR A 393 11.11 -23.35 23.24
N VAL A 394 10.41 -22.61 22.39
CA VAL A 394 9.17 -21.91 22.72
C VAL A 394 8.01 -22.78 22.23
N SER A 395 7.26 -23.35 23.18
CA SER A 395 6.08 -24.18 22.90
C SER A 395 4.94 -23.35 22.29
N ALA A 396 3.99 -24.03 21.62
CA ALA A 396 2.75 -23.38 21.19
C ALA A 396 1.99 -22.82 22.42
N PRO A 397 1.32 -21.66 22.28
CA PRO A 397 0.65 -20.97 23.38
C PRO A 397 -0.67 -21.61 23.82
#